data_AF-A0A656QAZ4-F1
#
_entry.id   AF-A0A656QAZ4-F1
#
_cell.length_a   1.000
_cell.length_b   1.000
_cell.length_c   1.000
_cell.angle_alpha   90.00
_cell.angle_beta   90.00
_cell.angle_gamma   90.00
#
_symmetry.space_group_name_H-M   'P 1'
#
loop_
_entity.id
_entity.type
_entity.pdbx_description
1 polymer ?
#
loop_
_entity_poly.entity_id
_entity_poly.type
_entity_poly.pdbx_seq_one_letter_code
_entity_poly.pdbx_strand_id
1 'polypeptide(L)' 'MIIYHRGAAFKPSATRVGNAFVATASILEEDGHATSLGNLGAFASKDGALGFAVRCATAFLDGDELPLPPFQMMKQ' A
#
# COMPACT_ATOMS: atom_id res chain seq x y z
N MET A 1 -3.87 -11.37 1.52
CA MET A 1 -4.66 -11.09 2.73
C MET A 1 -5.54 -9.89 2.45
N ILE A 2 -6.83 -9.96 2.75
CA ILE A 2 -7.72 -8.80 2.76
C ILE A 2 -7.78 -8.31 4.21
N ILE A 3 -7.74 -7.00 4.39
CA ILE A 3 -7.84 -6.34 5.69
C ILE A 3 -9.09 -5.46 5.69
N TYR A 4 -9.77 -5.38 6.82
CA TYR A 4 -10.92 -4.52 7.01
C TYR A 4 -10.55 -3.39 7.99
N HIS A 5 -10.82 -2.14 7.60
CA HIS A 5 -10.63 -0.96 8.43
C HIS A 5 -11.85 -0.05 8.28
N ARG A 6 -12.52 0.24 9.40
CA ARG A 6 -13.72 1.10 9.47
C ARG A 6 -14.82 0.74 8.46
N GLY A 7 -15.00 -0.56 8.19
CA GLY A 7 -16.00 -1.08 7.25
C GLY A 7 -15.53 -1.16 5.80
N ALA A 8 -14.40 -0.54 5.44
CA ALA A 8 -13.80 -0.69 4.11
C ALA A 8 -12.84 -1.89 4.07
N ALA A 9 -12.85 -2.62 2.96
CA ALA A 9 -11.92 -3.69 2.69
C ALA A 9 -10.76 -3.19 1.81
N PHE A 10 -9.55 -3.65 2.08
CA PHE A 10 -8.41 -3.37 1.21
C PHE A 10 -7.42 -4.53 1.19
N LYS A 11 -6.59 -4.57 0.15
CA LYS A 11 -5.56 -5.58 -0.07
C LYS A 11 -4.20 -4.91 -0.14
N PRO A 12 -3.35 -5.02 0.90
CA PRO A 12 -1.95 -4.64 0.78
C PRO A 12 -1.18 -5.69 -0.05
N SER A 13 -0.19 -5.22 -0.79
CA SER A 13 0.71 -6.06 -1.58
C SER A 13 2.14 -5.51 -1.58
N ALA A 14 3.07 -6.43 -1.80
CA ALA A 14 4.48 -6.11 -1.97
C ALA A 14 5.02 -6.88 -3.17
N THR A 15 5.50 -6.16 -4.17
CA THR A 15 6.03 -6.73 -5.41
C THR A 15 7.55 -6.56 -5.42
N ARG A 16 8.29 -7.63 -5.72
CA ARG A 16 9.74 -7.56 -5.83
C ARG A 16 10.13 -6.88 -7.16
N VAL A 17 10.94 -5.83 -7.08
CA VAL A 17 11.51 -5.09 -8.23
C VAL A 17 13.02 -5.01 -8.02
N GLY A 18 13.77 -5.84 -8.74
CA GLY A 18 15.20 -6.02 -8.53
C GLY A 18 15.52 -6.51 -7.11
N ASN A 19 16.28 -5.70 -6.37
CA ASN A 19 16.69 -5.97 -4.99
C ASN A 19 15.79 -5.33 -3.93
N ALA A 20 14.69 -4.70 -4.34
CA ALA A 20 13.73 -4.04 -3.45
C ALA A 20 12.34 -4.66 -3.57
N PHE A 21 11.48 -4.34 -2.59
CA PHE A 21 10.06 -4.63 -2.56
C PHE A 21 9.28 -3.31 -2.63
N VAL A 22 8.43 -3.17 -3.64
CA VAL A 22 7.55 -2.02 -3.81
C VAL A 22 6.24 -2.29 -3.10
N ALA A 23 5.89 -1.41 -2.18
CA ALA A 23 4.62 -1.41 -1.46
C ALA A 23 3.51 -0.86 -2.34
N THR A 24 2.40 -1.59 -2.42
CA THR A 24 1.18 -1.16 -3.11
C THR A 24 -0.04 -1.57 -2.27
N ALA A 25 -1.17 -0.92 -2.50
CA ALA A 25 -2.44 -1.31 -1.88
C ALA A 25 -3.59 -1.07 -2.85
N SER A 26 -4.66 -1.85 -2.70
CA SER A 26 -5.91 -1.64 -3.42
C SER A 26 -7.08 -1.62 -2.46
N ILE A 27 -7.92 -0.58 -2.55
CA ILE A 27 -9.20 -0.51 -1.84
C ILE A 27 -10.20 -1.37 -2.61
N LEU A 28 -10.93 -2.23 -1.92
CA LEU A 28 -11.93 -3.12 -2.51
C LEU A 28 -13.31 -2.48 -2.34
N GLU A 29 -13.98 -2.26 -3.46
CA GLU A 29 -15.28 -1.60 -3.53
C GLU A 29 -16.40 -2.65 -3.50
N GLU A 30 -17.60 -2.24 -3.06
CA GLU A 30 -18.74 -3.15 -2.90
C GLU A 30 -19.23 -3.75 -4.23
N ASP A 31 -18.97 -3.06 -5.34
CA ASP A 31 -19.30 -3.51 -6.69
C ASP A 31 -18.28 -4.55 -7.25
N GLY A 32 -17.26 -4.89 -6.47
CA GLY A 32 -16.20 -5.83 -6.84
C GLY A 32 -15.02 -5.18 -7.57
N HIS A 33 -15.02 -3.86 -7.80
CA HIS A 33 -13.86 -3.15 -8.30
C HIS A 33 -12.78 -2.99 -7.22
N ALA A 34 -11.56 -2.75 -7.70
CA ALA A 34 -10.42 -2.49 -6.84
C ALA A 34 -9.70 -1.23 -7.30
N THR A 35 -9.74 -0.20 -6.47
CA THR A 35 -9.02 1.06 -6.72
C THR A 35 -7.61 0.97 -6.16
N SER A 36 -6.61 1.06 -7.03
CA SER A 36 -5.19 1.01 -6.65
C SER A 36 -4.71 2.34 -6.09
N LEU A 37 -3.99 2.32 -4.97
CA LEU A 37 -3.26 3.48 -4.43
C LEU A 37 -1.89 3.69 -5.10
N GLY A 38 -1.54 2.86 -6.10
CA GLY A 38 -0.29 2.96 -6.84
C GLY A 38 0.95 2.49 -6.05
N ASN A 39 2.11 2.99 -6.46
CA ASN A 39 3.40 2.70 -5.82
C ASN A 39 3.60 3.61 -4.61
N LEU A 40 3.61 3.04 -3.42
CA LEU A 40 3.64 3.77 -2.15
C LEU A 40 5.07 3.99 -1.64
N GLY A 41 6.00 3.09 -1.97
CA GLY A 41 7.39 3.17 -1.54
C GLY A 41 8.18 1.90 -1.82
N ALA A 42 9.50 1.97 -1.69
CA ALA A 42 10.41 0.83 -1.87
C ALA A 42 11.11 0.44 -0.56
N PHE A 43 11.25 -0.85 -0.32
CA PHE A 43 11.76 -1.42 0.94
C PHE A 43 12.74 -2.56 0.67
N ALA A 44 13.69 -2.75 1.59
CA ALA A 44 14.63 -3.87 1.53
C ALA A 44 13.98 -5.22 1.89
N SER A 45 12.82 -5.21 2.56
CA SER A 45 12.11 -6.41 2.98
C SER A 45 10.64 -6.40 2.57
N LYS A 46 10.09 -7.60 2.32
CA LYS A 46 8.68 -7.79 1.98
C LYS A 46 7.76 -7.38 3.11
N ASP A 47 8.10 -7.73 4.35
CA ASP A 47 7.33 -7.35 5.55
C ASP A 47 7.30 -5.83 5.75
N GLY A 48 8.42 -5.14 5.52
CA GLY A 48 8.47 -3.68 5.58
C GLY A 48 7.54 -3.04 4.55
N ALA A 49 7.57 -3.52 3.31
CA ALA A 49 6.67 -3.06 2.25
C ALA A 49 5.20 -3.33 2.58
N LEU A 50 4.86 -4.52 3.08
CA LEU A 50 3.49 -4.87 3.46
C LEU A 50 3.00 -4.03 4.64
N GLY A 51 3.80 -3.89 5.69
CA GLY A 51 3.43 -3.06 6.85
C GLY A 51 3.23 -1.60 6.48
N PHE A 52 4.03 -1.08 5.56
CA PHE A 52 3.85 0.27 5.04
C PHE A 52 2.61 0.41 4.15
N ALA A 53 2.35 -0.55 3.27
CA ALA A 53 1.13 -0.57 2.46
C ALA A 53 -0.14 -0.55 3.33
N VAL A 54 -0.14 -1.27 4.46
CA VAL A 54 -1.24 -1.22 5.44
C VAL A 54 -1.41 0.18 6.00
N ARG A 55 -0.33 0.84 6.45
CA ARG A 55 -0.40 2.19 7.02
C ARG A 55 -0.88 3.22 6.01
N CYS A 56 -0.45 3.14 4.75
CA CYS A 56 -0.93 4.01 3.69
C CYS A 56 -2.42 3.79 3.42
N ALA A 57 -2.87 2.53 3.32
CA ALA A 57 -4.27 2.24 3.07
C ALA A 57 -5.18 2.71 4.22
N THR A 58 -4.75 2.55 5.48
CA THR A 58 -5.50 3.06 6.63
C THR A 58 -5.56 4.59 6.61
N ALA A 59 -4.42 5.27 6.40
CA ALA A 59 -4.38 6.73 6.31
C ALA A 59 -5.27 7.27 5.18
N PHE A 60 -5.23 6.64 4.00
CA PHE A 60 -6.11 7.00 2.89
C PHE A 60 -7.59 6.87 3.25
N LEU A 61 -7.98 5.76 3.89
CA LEU A 61 -9.36 5.53 4.32
C LEU A 61 -9.80 6.47 5.45
N ASP A 62 -8.87 6.89 6.31
CA ASP A 62 -9.12 7.84 7.39
C ASP A 62 -9.16 9.30 6.89
N GLY A 63 -8.76 9.57 5.66
CA GLY A 63 -8.64 10.93 5.09
C GLY A 63 -7.40 11.68 5.58
N ASP A 64 -6.44 10.97 6.15
CA ASP A 64 -5.18 11.51 6.64
C ASP A 64 -4.13 11.66 5.53
N GLU A 65 -3.06 12.41 5.82
CA GLU A 65 -1.90 12.49 4.94
C GLU A 65 -1.21 11.11 4.83
N LEU A 66 -0.84 10.72 3.60
CA LEU A 66 -0.13 9.46 3.40
C LEU A 66 1.25 9.50 4.05
N PRO A 67 1.64 8.46 4.80
CA PRO A 67 2.95 8.42 5.40
C PRO A 67 4.02 8.45 4.31
N LEU A 68 5.11 9.16 4.55
CA LEU A 68 6.23 9.24 3.63
C LEU A 68 7.03 7.93 3.66
N PRO A 69 7.39 7.37 2.49
CA PRO A 69 8.24 6.19 2.47
C PRO A 69 9.65 6.54 2.95
N PRO A 70 10.37 5.58 3.56
CA PRO A 70 11.75 5.80 4.01
C PRO A 70 12.69 6.13 2.84
N PHE A 71 12.37 5.65 1.64
CA PHE A 71 13.07 5.96 0.41
C PHE A 71 12.06 6.21 -0.71
N GLN A 72 12.23 7.31 -1.43
CA GLN A 72 11.51 7.55 -2.67
C GLN A 72 12.27 6.87 -3.80
N MET A 73 11.61 6.01 -4.57
CA MET A 73 12.14 5.66 -5.89
C MET A 73 12.10 6.93 -6.72
N MET A 74 13.27 7.45 -7.10
CA MET A 74 13.34 8.52 -8.08
C MET A 74 12.60 8.04 -9.33
N LYS A 75 11.56 8.77 -9.74
CA LYS A 75 10.94 8.55 -11.05
C LYS A 75 12.03 8.82 -12.08
N GLN A 76 12.47 7.80 -12.79
CA GLN A 76 13.25 7.98 -14.03
C GLN A 76 12.35 8.52 -15.13
#